data_AF-A0A6P0XL57-F1
#
_entry.id   AF-A0A6P0XL57-F1
#
_cell.length_a   1.000
_cell.length_b   1.000
_cell.length_c   1.000
_cell.angle_alpha   90.00
_cell.angle_beta   90.00
_cell.angle_gamma   90.00
#
_symmetry.space_group_name_H-M   'P 1'
#
loop_
_entity.id
_entity.type
_entity.pdbx_description
1 polymer ?
#
loop_
_entity_poly.entity_id
_entity_poly.type
_entity_poly.pdbx_seq_one_letter_code
_entity_poly.pdbx_strand_id
1 'polypeptide(L)'
;MNQAKLLFIDSKVENYHYLISQVDPQTKTVILQPNQNGIDQISKSLDQFQNVDTVHIISHGAKGILYLGNSLLNLDNIRLYVESIQQWGKSLSAGGEILIYGCQVASGKEGREFVRQLHQLTGANIAASETLTGNVSKGGNWNLEVIFGQLKSALAFTPEVRASYAGVLADIVVDTTDDVVDDSDGVTSLREAIIEANSTPEDDTIQLTAGATYNLTISGSDEDASATGDLDIVAGGGEITVISEGEEQAVIDAGGETGIGDRVFDVLEDAVLQLENVEITGGVVGFVTNVSDSGGGIQNYGTVNISNSTISGNSATFGFGGGGISNGGTANISDSNISGNSAVNAGGISNGGIANISNSTISGNLGSSYAAGIDNRGIANISNSTISGNLGSSYAAGIDNRGIANISNSTISSNSASFGGGI
;
A
#
# COMPACT_ATOMS: atom_id res chain seq x y z
N MET A 1 -25.63 -25.36 26.68
CA MET A 1 -26.12 -24.86 25.37
C MET A 1 -24.87 -24.55 24.57
N ASN A 2 -24.79 -25.00 23.31
CA ASN A 2 -23.62 -24.73 22.49
C ASN A 2 -23.53 -23.21 22.29
N GLN A 3 -22.41 -22.60 22.67
CA GLN A 3 -22.23 -21.15 22.59
C GLN A 3 -21.97 -20.77 21.14
N ALA A 4 -22.77 -19.87 20.56
CA ALA A 4 -22.57 -19.42 19.19
C ALA A 4 -21.44 -18.39 19.17
N LYS A 5 -20.28 -18.78 18.62
CA LYS A 5 -19.11 -17.91 18.45
C LYS A 5 -18.90 -17.58 16.97
N LEU A 6 -18.65 -16.32 16.68
CA LEU A 6 -18.26 -15.88 15.35
C LEU A 6 -16.89 -15.21 15.39
N LEU A 7 -16.13 -15.40 14.32
CA LEU A 7 -14.86 -14.75 14.10
C LEU A 7 -14.90 -14.05 12.75
N PHE A 8 -14.77 -12.73 12.77
CA PHE A 8 -14.54 -11.91 11.61
C PHE A 8 -13.06 -11.62 11.53
N ILE A 9 -12.43 -11.92 10.40
CA ILE A 9 -11.03 -11.59 10.16
C ILE A 9 -10.92 -10.79 8.87
N ASP A 10 -10.26 -9.65 8.95
CA ASP A 10 -9.88 -8.87 7.78
C ASP A 10 -8.84 -9.65 6.98
N SER A 11 -9.06 -9.81 5.67
CA SER A 11 -8.09 -10.50 4.82
C SER A 11 -6.78 -9.72 4.64
N LYS A 12 -6.76 -8.43 5.01
CA LYS A 12 -5.54 -7.61 5.06
C LYS A 12 -4.65 -7.91 6.26
N VAL A 13 -5.10 -8.75 7.21
CA VAL A 13 -4.27 -9.18 8.33
C VAL A 13 -3.18 -10.12 7.82
N GLU A 14 -1.93 -9.78 8.14
CA GLU A 14 -0.76 -10.61 7.89
C GLU A 14 -1.04 -12.06 8.32
N ASN A 15 -0.73 -13.02 7.46
CA ASN A 15 -0.97 -14.44 7.61
C ASN A 15 -2.31 -14.86 8.23
N TYR A 16 -3.41 -14.21 7.84
CA TYR A 16 -4.72 -14.55 8.38
C TYR A 16 -5.10 -16.01 8.10
N HIS A 17 -4.61 -16.61 7.01
CA HIS A 17 -4.79 -18.03 6.70
C HIS A 17 -4.23 -18.94 7.79
N TYR A 18 -3.05 -18.62 8.32
CA TYR A 18 -2.48 -19.31 9.46
C TYR A 18 -3.36 -19.14 10.70
N LEU A 19 -3.80 -17.92 10.99
CA LEU A 19 -4.68 -17.63 12.12
C LEU A 19 -5.97 -18.44 12.06
N ILE A 20 -6.63 -18.53 10.89
CA ILE A 20 -7.88 -19.29 10.73
C ILE A 20 -7.68 -20.80 10.68
N SER A 21 -6.47 -21.29 10.33
CA SER A 21 -6.19 -22.73 10.19
C SER A 21 -6.33 -23.53 11.48
N GLN A 22 -6.37 -22.85 12.63
CA GLN A 22 -6.38 -23.43 13.97
C GLN A 22 -7.36 -22.71 14.91
N VAL A 23 -8.39 -22.08 14.34
CA VAL A 23 -9.51 -21.53 15.13
C VAL A 23 -10.28 -22.67 15.80
N ASP A 24 -10.81 -22.42 17.00
CA ASP A 24 -11.72 -23.34 17.70
C ASP A 24 -12.79 -23.85 16.71
N PRO A 25 -12.92 -25.18 16.47
CA PRO A 25 -13.87 -25.73 15.51
C PRO A 25 -15.34 -25.36 15.76
N GLN A 26 -15.67 -24.85 16.96
CA GLN A 26 -17.00 -24.36 17.31
C GLN A 26 -17.23 -22.89 16.92
N THR A 27 -16.19 -22.18 16.49
CA THR A 27 -16.24 -20.79 16.05
C THR A 27 -16.45 -20.72 14.54
N LYS A 28 -17.48 -19.99 14.11
CA LYS A 28 -17.74 -19.78 12.68
C LYS A 28 -16.93 -18.59 12.17
N THR A 29 -16.00 -18.85 11.27
CA THR A 29 -15.14 -17.83 10.65
C THR A 29 -15.78 -17.19 9.43
N VAL A 30 -15.64 -15.87 9.30
CA VAL A 30 -16.03 -15.04 8.17
C VAL A 30 -14.82 -14.18 7.79
N ILE A 31 -14.39 -14.26 6.53
CA ILE A 31 -13.28 -13.46 5.99
C ILE A 31 -13.87 -12.20 5.37
N LEU A 32 -13.47 -11.02 5.87
CA LEU A 32 -13.87 -9.74 5.31
C LEU A 32 -13.06 -9.48 4.04
N GLN A 33 -13.76 -9.11 2.97
CA GLN A 33 -13.14 -8.81 1.69
C GLN A 33 -12.54 -7.40 1.70
N PRO A 34 -11.34 -7.20 1.13
CA PRO A 34 -10.58 -5.96 1.27
C PRO A 34 -11.18 -4.81 0.47
N ASN A 35 -11.97 -5.10 -0.56
CA ASN A 35 -12.58 -4.13 -1.47
C ASN A 35 -14.05 -3.78 -1.12
N GLN A 36 -14.54 -4.20 0.05
CA GLN A 36 -15.90 -3.99 0.50
C GLN A 36 -15.91 -3.35 1.89
N ASN A 37 -16.97 -2.61 2.19
CA ASN A 37 -17.14 -1.99 3.50
C ASN A 37 -17.26 -3.10 4.56
N GLY A 38 -16.27 -3.22 5.46
CA GLY A 38 -16.22 -4.30 6.42
C GLY A 38 -17.31 -4.22 7.49
N ILE A 39 -17.79 -3.02 7.83
CA ILE A 39 -18.91 -2.83 8.75
C ILE A 39 -20.18 -3.44 8.15
N ASP A 40 -20.44 -3.22 6.85
CA ASP A 40 -21.58 -3.80 6.14
C ASP A 40 -21.47 -5.34 6.04
N GLN A 41 -20.26 -5.86 5.81
CA GLN A 41 -20.00 -7.30 5.76
C GLN A 41 -20.29 -7.99 7.10
N ILE A 42 -19.84 -7.40 8.22
CA ILE A 42 -20.13 -7.89 9.58
C ILE A 42 -21.64 -7.82 9.84
N SER A 43 -22.27 -6.68 9.52
CA SER A 43 -23.72 -6.46 9.71
C SER A 43 -24.57 -7.50 8.99
N LYS A 44 -24.28 -7.73 7.70
CA LYS A 44 -24.95 -8.72 6.86
C LYS A 44 -24.77 -10.15 7.38
N SER A 45 -23.59 -10.45 7.93
CA SER A 45 -23.30 -11.77 8.48
C SER A 45 -24.04 -11.99 9.79
N LEU A 46 -23.96 -11.04 10.74
CA LEU A 46 -24.62 -11.14 12.04
C LEU A 46 -26.15 -11.20 11.94
N ASP A 47 -26.75 -10.60 10.91
CA ASP A 47 -28.20 -10.67 10.63
C ASP A 47 -28.72 -12.12 10.46
N GLN A 48 -27.82 -13.05 10.13
CA GLN A 48 -28.15 -14.47 9.96
C GLN A 48 -28.16 -15.26 11.27
N PHE A 49 -27.80 -14.63 12.39
CA PHE A 49 -27.65 -15.27 13.69
C PHE A 49 -28.49 -14.59 14.76
N GLN A 50 -28.81 -15.35 15.80
CA GLN A 50 -29.45 -14.85 17.00
C GLN A 50 -28.80 -15.49 18.21
N ASN A 51 -28.73 -14.76 19.32
CA ASN A 51 -28.11 -15.20 20.57
C ASN A 51 -26.63 -15.60 20.39
N VAL A 52 -25.87 -14.78 19.66
CA VAL A 52 -24.42 -14.93 19.55
C VAL A 52 -23.76 -14.58 20.88
N ASP A 53 -22.96 -15.49 21.43
CA ASP A 53 -22.33 -15.28 22.73
C ASP A 53 -21.05 -14.45 22.60
N THR A 54 -20.28 -14.70 21.54
CA THR A 54 -18.99 -14.05 21.33
C THR A 54 -18.79 -13.71 19.86
N VAL A 55 -18.41 -12.47 19.59
CA VAL A 55 -17.91 -12.01 18.30
C VAL A 55 -16.44 -11.64 18.48
N HIS A 56 -15.56 -12.30 17.73
CA HIS A 56 -14.17 -11.92 17.58
C HIS A 56 -14.02 -11.10 16.30
N ILE A 57 -13.33 -9.97 16.36
CA ILE A 57 -13.00 -9.13 15.21
C ILE A 57 -11.48 -8.99 15.16
N ILE A 58 -10.85 -9.53 14.12
CA ILE A 58 -9.41 -9.50 13.91
C ILE A 58 -9.14 -8.61 12.70
N SER A 59 -8.36 -7.56 12.91
CA SER A 59 -8.03 -6.60 11.86
C SER A 59 -6.76 -5.83 12.22
N HIS A 60 -6.27 -5.03 11.27
CA HIS A 60 -5.35 -3.95 11.62
C HIS A 60 -6.04 -2.92 12.53
N GLY A 61 -5.23 -2.17 13.26
CA GLY A 61 -5.71 -1.13 14.16
C GLY A 61 -4.68 -0.03 14.37
N ALA A 62 -5.19 1.15 14.73
CA ALA A 62 -4.41 2.26 15.22
C ALA A 62 -5.15 2.92 16.39
N LYS A 63 -4.56 3.93 17.03
CA LYS A 63 -5.14 4.64 18.18
C LYS A 63 -6.55 5.17 17.88
N GLY A 64 -7.58 4.49 18.41
CA GLY A 64 -8.99 4.85 18.21
C GLY A 64 -9.54 4.58 16.80
N ILE A 65 -8.84 3.77 16.00
CA ILE A 65 -9.22 3.41 14.64
C ILE A 65 -9.25 1.89 14.51
N LEU A 66 -10.31 1.37 13.92
CA LEU A 66 -10.45 -0.03 13.53
C LEU A 66 -10.62 -0.13 12.01
N TYR A 67 -9.68 -0.79 11.32
CA TYR A 67 -9.75 -1.00 9.87
C TYR A 67 -10.55 -2.27 9.56
N LEU A 68 -11.49 -2.20 8.64
CA LEU A 68 -12.39 -3.30 8.27
C LEU A 68 -12.69 -3.25 6.76
N GLY A 69 -12.07 -4.13 5.98
CA GLY A 69 -12.13 -4.16 4.52
C GLY A 69 -11.57 -2.87 3.90
N ASN A 70 -12.42 -2.12 3.19
CA ASN A 70 -12.08 -0.78 2.69
C ASN A 70 -12.64 0.37 3.54
N SER A 71 -13.06 0.09 4.77
CA SER A 71 -13.61 1.08 5.69
C SER A 71 -12.78 1.17 6.96
N LEU A 72 -12.64 2.38 7.50
CA LEU A 72 -12.14 2.60 8.85
C LEU A 72 -13.29 3.04 9.76
N LEU A 73 -13.27 2.62 11.02
CA LEU A 73 -14.26 2.99 12.04
C LEU A 73 -13.55 3.72 13.19
N ASN A 74 -13.99 4.94 13.49
CA ASN A 74 -13.42 5.78 14.55
C ASN A 74 -14.49 6.73 15.13
N LEU A 75 -14.13 7.58 16.09
CA LEU A 75 -15.07 8.50 16.74
C LEU A 75 -15.69 9.56 15.79
N ASP A 76 -14.99 9.94 14.73
CA ASP A 76 -15.47 10.97 13.80
C ASP A 76 -16.60 10.44 12.91
N ASN A 77 -16.53 9.16 12.55
CA ASN A 77 -17.45 8.53 11.61
C ASN A 77 -18.41 7.52 12.25
N ILE A 78 -18.24 7.11 13.51
CA ILE A 78 -19.11 6.13 14.19
C ILE A 78 -20.60 6.47 14.12
N ARG A 79 -20.93 7.78 14.11
CA ARG A 79 -22.30 8.29 13.99
C ARG A 79 -22.99 7.87 12.69
N LEU A 80 -22.23 7.59 11.63
CA LEU A 80 -22.74 7.12 10.34
C LEU A 80 -23.16 5.64 10.40
N TYR A 81 -22.62 4.88 11.35
CA TYR A 81 -22.79 3.44 11.47
C TYR A 81 -23.63 3.01 12.68
N VAL A 82 -24.32 3.94 13.33
CA VAL A 82 -25.09 3.67 14.57
C VAL A 82 -26.11 2.55 14.38
N GLU A 83 -26.86 2.54 13.27
CA GLU A 83 -27.87 1.51 13.01
C GLU A 83 -27.24 0.13 12.85
N SER A 84 -26.16 0.02 12.08
CA SER A 84 -25.38 -1.20 11.87
C SER A 84 -24.80 -1.73 13.18
N ILE A 85 -24.13 -0.87 13.96
CA ILE A 85 -23.50 -1.25 15.24
C ILE A 85 -24.57 -1.66 16.28
N GLN A 86 -25.70 -0.98 16.33
CA GLN A 86 -26.82 -1.40 17.18
C GLN A 86 -27.41 -2.75 16.74
N GLN A 87 -27.45 -3.02 15.43
CA GLN A 87 -27.88 -4.32 14.90
C GLN A 87 -26.89 -5.44 15.27
N TRP A 88 -25.59 -5.17 15.34
CA TRP A 88 -24.63 -6.13 15.90
C TRP A 88 -25.02 -6.52 17.33
N GLY A 89 -25.27 -5.52 18.17
CA GLY A 89 -25.74 -5.70 19.55
C GLY A 89 -27.01 -6.55 19.66
N LYS A 90 -28.00 -6.31 18.78
CA LYS A 90 -29.27 -7.09 18.75
C LYS A 90 -29.08 -8.56 18.40
N SER A 91 -28.00 -8.91 17.70
CA SER A 91 -27.70 -10.28 17.30
C SER A 91 -27.06 -11.09 18.44
N LEU A 92 -26.51 -10.39 19.45
CA LEU A 92 -25.85 -10.99 20.60
C LEU A 92 -26.84 -11.51 21.65
N SER A 93 -26.41 -12.49 22.44
CA SER A 93 -27.11 -12.93 23.63
C SER A 93 -27.02 -11.89 24.75
N ALA A 94 -27.84 -12.04 25.81
CA ALA A 94 -27.77 -11.14 26.96
C ALA A 94 -26.39 -11.26 27.66
N GLY A 95 -25.62 -10.16 27.63
CA GLY A 95 -24.24 -10.16 28.09
C GLY A 95 -23.25 -10.78 27.10
N GLY A 96 -23.63 -10.88 25.82
CA GLY A 96 -22.72 -11.26 24.74
C GLY A 96 -21.54 -10.29 24.62
N GLU A 97 -20.47 -10.79 24.00
CA GLU A 97 -19.15 -10.19 24.07
C GLU A 97 -18.60 -9.89 22.67
N ILE A 98 -17.92 -8.75 22.52
CA ILE A 98 -17.17 -8.40 21.30
C ILE A 98 -15.70 -8.23 21.69
N LEU A 99 -14.83 -9.07 21.14
CA LEU A 99 -13.39 -9.04 21.38
C LEU A 99 -12.71 -8.54 20.11
N ILE A 100 -12.05 -7.38 20.19
CA ILE A 100 -11.44 -6.67 19.08
C ILE A 100 -9.92 -6.83 19.17
N TYR A 101 -9.34 -7.53 18.21
CA TYR A 101 -7.92 -7.74 18.03
C TYR A 101 -7.44 -6.82 16.91
N GLY A 102 -6.90 -5.67 17.29
CA GLY A 102 -6.28 -4.73 16.36
C GLY A 102 -5.30 -3.85 17.11
N CYS A 103 -4.09 -3.70 16.59
CA CYS A 103 -3.04 -3.01 17.32
C CYS A 103 -3.51 -1.64 17.82
N GLN A 104 -3.34 -1.40 19.12
CA GLN A 104 -3.54 -0.09 19.74
C GLN A 104 -4.94 0.56 19.56
N VAL A 105 -5.98 -0.19 19.12
CA VAL A 105 -7.35 0.33 18.93
C VAL A 105 -7.86 1.08 20.15
N ALA A 106 -7.55 0.57 21.34
CA ALA A 106 -7.97 1.14 22.61
C ALA A 106 -6.92 2.06 23.27
N SER A 107 -5.86 2.42 22.55
CA SER A 107 -4.73 3.19 23.10
C SER A 107 -5.13 4.62 23.47
N GLY A 108 -4.70 5.04 24.66
CA GLY A 108 -4.91 6.39 25.18
C GLY A 108 -6.38 6.77 25.41
N LYS A 109 -6.63 8.06 25.62
CA LYS A 109 -7.98 8.57 25.92
C LYS A 109 -8.94 8.42 24.74
N GLU A 110 -8.46 8.69 23.53
CA GLU A 110 -9.23 8.57 22.28
C GLU A 110 -9.65 7.12 22.02
N GLY A 111 -8.72 6.17 22.07
CA GLY A 111 -9.04 4.75 21.86
C GLY A 111 -10.00 4.19 22.89
N ARG A 112 -9.82 4.51 24.18
CA ARG A 112 -10.75 4.09 25.24
C ARG A 112 -12.15 4.68 25.04
N GLU A 113 -12.26 5.93 24.61
CA GLU A 113 -13.53 6.58 24.31
C GLU A 113 -14.21 5.94 23.10
N PHE A 114 -13.45 5.60 22.05
CA PHE A 114 -13.94 4.85 20.90
C PHE A 114 -14.56 3.51 21.30
N VAL A 115 -13.83 2.69 22.05
CA VAL A 115 -14.32 1.38 22.53
C VAL A 115 -15.51 1.54 23.49
N ARG A 116 -15.53 2.59 24.31
CA ARG A 116 -16.67 2.92 25.18
C ARG A 116 -17.93 3.22 24.36
N GLN A 117 -17.82 3.94 23.25
CA GLN A 117 -18.97 4.20 22.37
C GLN A 117 -19.48 2.93 21.71
N LEU A 118 -18.60 2.05 21.24
CA LEU A 118 -19.00 0.74 20.72
C LEU A 118 -19.76 -0.07 21.79
N HIS A 119 -19.28 -0.08 23.03
CA HIS A 119 -19.95 -0.73 24.16
C HIS A 119 -21.36 -0.17 24.38
N GLN A 120 -21.53 1.15 24.32
CA GLN A 120 -22.83 1.79 24.50
C GLN A 120 -23.81 1.53 23.35
N LEU A 121 -23.33 1.53 22.12
CA LEU A 121 -24.16 1.32 20.93
C LEU A 121 -24.60 -0.14 20.80
N THR A 122 -23.70 -1.08 21.09
CA THR A 122 -24.00 -2.52 20.99
C THR A 122 -24.72 -3.04 22.24
N GLY A 123 -24.48 -2.44 23.41
CA GLY A 123 -24.87 -3.01 24.70
C GLY A 123 -24.09 -4.28 25.08
N ALA A 124 -23.06 -4.64 24.31
CA ALA A 124 -22.22 -5.82 24.50
C ALA A 124 -21.13 -5.56 25.54
N ASN A 125 -20.60 -6.59 26.19
CA ASN A 125 -19.30 -6.46 26.85
C ASN A 125 -18.22 -6.38 25.76
N ILE A 126 -17.31 -5.40 25.84
CA ILE A 126 -16.27 -5.23 24.80
C ILE A 126 -14.89 -5.27 25.41
N ALA A 127 -13.97 -5.95 24.74
CA ALA A 127 -12.55 -5.91 25.02
C ALA A 127 -11.76 -5.55 23.76
N ALA A 128 -10.73 -4.74 23.92
CA ALA A 128 -9.85 -4.31 22.83
C ALA A 128 -8.42 -4.09 23.34
N SER A 129 -7.46 -4.22 22.43
CA SER A 129 -6.04 -4.04 22.67
C SER A 129 -5.65 -2.57 22.83
N GLU A 130 -4.93 -2.26 23.91
CA GLU A 130 -4.27 -0.97 24.15
C GLU A 130 -2.84 -0.95 23.56
N THR A 131 -2.27 -2.14 23.32
CA THR A 131 -0.89 -2.34 22.84
C THR A 131 -0.83 -3.04 21.48
N LEU A 132 0.37 -3.30 20.95
CA LEU A 132 0.56 -4.12 19.75
C LEU A 132 0.02 -5.53 19.99
N THR A 133 -0.79 -6.03 19.05
CA THR A 133 -1.39 -7.36 19.11
C THR A 133 -0.64 -8.32 18.20
N GLY A 134 -0.13 -9.44 18.71
CA GLY A 134 0.56 -10.46 17.92
C GLY A 134 1.85 -10.97 18.55
N ASN A 135 2.90 -11.06 17.73
CA ASN A 135 4.17 -11.68 18.05
C ASN A 135 4.95 -10.95 19.15
N VAL A 136 5.46 -11.71 20.13
CA VAL A 136 6.18 -11.16 21.30
C VAL A 136 7.56 -10.62 20.97
N SER A 137 8.29 -11.21 20.01
CA SER A 137 9.59 -10.68 19.59
C SER A 137 9.48 -9.37 18.82
N LYS A 138 8.33 -9.11 18.16
CA LYS A 138 7.99 -7.80 17.57
C LYS A 138 7.34 -6.82 18.57
N GLY A 139 7.43 -7.09 19.87
CA GLY A 139 6.87 -6.23 20.93
C GLY A 139 5.35 -6.34 21.15
N GLY A 140 4.67 -7.24 20.43
CA GLY A 140 3.24 -7.51 20.55
C GLY A 140 2.88 -8.50 21.67
N ASN A 141 1.59 -8.61 21.95
CA ASN A 141 1.04 -9.68 22.78
C ASN A 141 -0.43 -9.94 22.38
N TRP A 142 -1.15 -10.85 23.02
CA TRP A 142 -2.55 -11.15 22.66
C TRP A 142 -3.56 -10.71 23.71
N ASN A 143 -3.16 -9.82 24.62
CA ASN A 143 -4.02 -9.32 25.67
C ASN A 143 -4.96 -8.24 25.13
N LEU A 144 -6.16 -8.19 25.69
CA LEU A 144 -7.13 -7.14 25.44
C LEU A 144 -7.28 -6.34 26.74
N GLU A 145 -6.47 -5.29 26.89
CA GLU A 145 -6.25 -4.59 28.16
C GLU A 145 -7.41 -3.66 28.53
N VAL A 146 -8.13 -3.15 27.53
CA VAL A 146 -9.28 -2.26 27.75
C VAL A 146 -10.56 -3.06 27.67
N ILE A 147 -11.28 -3.09 28.80
CA ILE A 147 -12.52 -3.85 28.95
C ILE A 147 -13.64 -2.93 29.44
N PHE A 148 -14.78 -2.98 28.74
CA PHE A 148 -16.04 -2.39 29.18
C PHE A 148 -17.08 -3.49 29.37
N GLY A 149 -17.55 -3.68 30.62
CA GLY A 149 -18.43 -4.77 31.00
C GLY A 149 -17.68 -5.91 31.70
N GLN A 150 -18.15 -7.15 31.53
CA GLN A 150 -17.51 -8.37 32.08
C GLN A 150 -17.19 -9.35 30.96
N LEU A 151 -15.94 -9.83 30.90
CA LEU A 151 -15.53 -10.89 29.96
C LEU A 151 -15.57 -12.26 30.62
N LYS A 152 -16.05 -13.24 29.86
CA LYS A 152 -16.09 -14.67 30.19
C LYS A 152 -15.48 -15.53 29.10
N SER A 153 -15.45 -15.05 27.86
CA SER A 153 -14.92 -15.80 26.73
C SER A 153 -13.40 -15.88 26.76
N ALA A 154 -12.88 -17.01 26.27
CA ALA A 154 -11.47 -17.13 25.91
C ALA A 154 -11.17 -16.34 24.62
N LEU A 155 -9.89 -16.14 24.32
CA LEU A 155 -9.47 -15.53 23.06
C LEU A 155 -9.81 -16.43 21.86
N ALA A 156 -9.87 -15.82 20.67
CA ALA A 156 -10.19 -16.46 19.40
C ALA A 156 -9.26 -17.63 19.04
N PHE A 157 -7.97 -17.49 19.38
CA PHE A 157 -6.90 -18.37 18.94
C PHE A 157 -6.29 -19.17 20.09
N THR A 158 -5.92 -20.42 19.81
CA THR A 158 -5.26 -21.29 20.81
C THR A 158 -3.91 -20.72 21.23
N PRO A 159 -3.37 -21.09 22.41
CA PRO A 159 -2.03 -20.67 22.84
C PRO A 159 -0.93 -20.99 21.82
N GLU A 160 -1.05 -22.11 21.11
CA GLU A 160 -0.07 -22.54 20.09
C GLU A 160 -0.04 -21.54 18.93
N VAL A 161 -1.20 -21.24 18.32
CA VAL A 161 -1.30 -20.25 17.21
C VAL A 161 -0.74 -18.90 17.63
N ARG A 162 -1.08 -18.44 18.83
CA ARG A 162 -0.64 -17.15 19.36
C ARG A 162 0.87 -17.10 19.62
N ALA A 163 1.50 -18.24 19.90
CA ALA A 163 2.93 -18.34 20.14
C ALA A 163 3.76 -18.41 18.85
N SER A 164 3.18 -18.89 17.74
CA SER A 164 3.88 -19.08 16.45
C SER A 164 3.46 -18.12 15.35
N TYR A 165 2.45 -17.29 15.56
CA TYR A 165 2.15 -16.18 14.66
C TYR A 165 3.36 -15.22 14.60
N ALA A 166 3.89 -14.98 13.40
CA ALA A 166 5.10 -14.19 13.19
C ALA A 166 4.84 -12.67 13.20
N GLY A 167 3.63 -12.27 12.80
CA GLY A 167 3.26 -10.88 12.59
C GLY A 167 2.76 -10.13 13.82
N VAL A 168 2.42 -8.87 13.61
CA VAL A 168 1.59 -8.05 14.50
C VAL A 168 0.42 -7.48 13.69
N LEU A 169 -0.71 -7.21 14.32
CA LEU A 169 -1.92 -6.70 13.66
C LEU A 169 -1.85 -5.17 13.43
N ALA A 170 -0.69 -4.66 13.03
CA ALA A 170 -0.39 -3.25 12.78
C ALA A 170 0.13 -3.08 11.36
N ASP A 171 -0.14 -1.91 10.78
CA ASP A 171 0.54 -1.48 9.55
C ASP A 171 2.02 -1.22 9.87
N ILE A 172 2.89 -1.33 8.85
CA ILE A 172 4.31 -1.04 9.01
C ILE A 172 4.46 0.48 8.96
N VAL A 173 4.85 1.08 10.09
CA VAL A 173 5.03 2.54 10.18
C VAL A 173 6.50 2.86 10.01
N VAL A 174 6.81 3.74 9.05
CA VAL A 174 8.17 4.26 8.88
C VAL A 174 8.36 5.46 9.81
N ASP A 175 9.10 5.27 10.89
CA ASP A 175 9.29 6.27 11.95
C ASP A 175 10.68 6.94 11.95
N THR A 176 11.54 6.59 10.99
CA THR A 176 12.77 7.33 10.66
C THR A 176 12.90 7.62 9.16
N THR A 177 13.50 8.76 8.81
CA THR A 177 13.85 9.12 7.43
C THR A 177 15.26 8.66 7.03
N ASP A 178 16.02 8.13 7.99
CA ASP A 178 17.35 7.59 7.72
C ASP A 178 17.24 6.33 6.87
N ASP A 179 18.09 6.19 5.87
CA ASP A 179 18.17 4.98 5.04
C ASP A 179 19.20 4.02 5.63
N VAL A 180 18.71 3.05 6.40
CA VAL A 180 19.51 2.08 7.16
C VAL A 180 18.88 0.69 7.08
N VAL A 181 19.66 -0.33 7.46
CA VAL A 181 19.18 -1.69 7.69
C VAL A 181 19.81 -2.15 9.01
N ASP A 182 19.18 -1.80 10.13
CA ASP A 182 19.60 -2.07 11.50
C ASP A 182 18.40 -2.39 12.41
N ASP A 183 18.06 -3.68 12.49
CA ASP A 183 16.96 -4.22 13.32
C ASP A 183 17.09 -3.96 14.84
N SER A 184 18.21 -3.35 15.28
CA SER A 184 18.57 -3.17 16.67
C SER A 184 18.48 -1.72 17.16
N ASP A 185 18.16 -0.75 16.31
CA ASP A 185 18.11 0.67 16.67
C ASP A 185 16.76 1.14 17.25
N GLY A 186 15.71 0.33 17.07
CA GLY A 186 14.38 0.56 17.62
C GLY A 186 13.54 1.57 16.83
N VAL A 187 13.95 1.90 15.61
CA VAL A 187 13.15 2.61 14.60
C VAL A 187 12.98 1.71 13.37
N THR A 188 12.20 2.15 12.40
CA THR A 188 11.96 1.47 11.14
C THR A 188 12.06 2.48 10.01
N SER A 189 13.08 2.31 9.18
CA SER A 189 13.30 3.04 7.94
C SER A 189 12.41 2.50 6.81
N LEU A 190 12.29 3.25 5.71
CA LEU A 190 11.55 2.80 4.53
C LEU A 190 12.17 1.52 3.95
N ARG A 191 13.50 1.41 3.95
CA ARG A 191 14.18 0.21 3.43
C ARG A 191 13.89 -1.02 4.28
N GLU A 192 13.94 -0.89 5.60
CA GLU A 192 13.55 -1.97 6.51
C GLU A 192 12.09 -2.38 6.34
N ALA A 193 11.19 -1.42 6.18
CA ALA A 193 9.77 -1.68 5.95
C ALA A 193 9.54 -2.49 4.66
N ILE A 194 10.25 -2.15 3.58
CA ILE A 194 10.20 -2.91 2.31
C ILE A 194 10.79 -4.31 2.48
N ILE A 195 11.94 -4.45 3.15
CA ILE A 195 12.57 -5.75 3.42
C ILE A 195 11.65 -6.64 4.26
N GLU A 196 10.99 -6.06 5.27
CA GLU A 196 10.02 -6.76 6.11
C GLU A 196 8.83 -7.25 5.28
N ALA A 197 8.21 -6.38 4.48
CA ALA A 197 7.08 -6.70 3.62
C ALA A 197 7.42 -7.74 2.52
N ASN A 198 8.64 -7.69 1.97
CA ASN A 198 9.12 -8.70 1.02
C ASN A 198 9.31 -10.08 1.66
N SER A 199 9.41 -10.15 2.99
CA SER A 199 9.67 -11.40 3.73
C SER A 199 8.39 -12.15 4.11
N THR A 200 7.22 -11.59 3.78
CA THR A 200 5.89 -12.09 4.13
C THR A 200 5.04 -12.26 2.86
N PRO A 201 4.43 -13.43 2.62
CA PRO A 201 3.62 -13.66 1.41
C PRO A 201 2.25 -12.95 1.44
N GLU A 202 2.04 -12.01 2.36
CA GLU A 202 0.78 -11.32 2.60
C GLU A 202 0.87 -9.85 2.21
N ASP A 203 -0.29 -9.24 1.99
CA ASP A 203 -0.35 -7.84 1.57
C ASP A 203 0.02 -6.94 2.76
N ASP A 204 0.94 -6.02 2.53
CA ASP A 204 1.49 -5.14 3.55
C ASP A 204 1.23 -3.68 3.21
N THR A 205 0.96 -2.87 4.25
CA THR A 205 0.84 -1.41 4.12
C THR A 205 1.95 -0.73 4.89
N ILE A 206 2.76 0.04 4.17
CA ILE A 206 3.87 0.84 4.66
C ILE A 206 3.42 2.31 4.71
N GLN A 207 3.29 2.84 5.92
CA GLN A 207 2.84 4.21 6.19
C GLN A 207 4.02 5.17 6.32
N LEU A 208 4.00 6.18 5.46
CA LEU A 208 4.96 7.29 5.45
C LEU A 208 4.36 8.54 6.09
N THR A 209 5.22 9.29 6.78
CA THR A 209 4.86 10.59 7.36
C THR A 209 4.65 11.60 6.23
N ALA A 210 3.47 12.22 6.19
CA ALA A 210 3.13 13.24 5.21
C ALA A 210 4.11 14.42 5.21
N GLY A 211 4.56 14.81 4.00
CA GLY A 211 5.53 15.88 3.78
C GLY A 211 6.97 15.54 4.18
N ALA A 212 7.24 14.34 4.70
CA ALA A 212 8.60 13.90 5.00
C ALA A 212 9.36 13.50 3.72
N THR A 213 10.69 13.58 3.77
CA THR A 213 11.59 13.14 2.70
C THR A 213 12.44 11.98 3.18
N TYR A 214 12.30 10.85 2.52
CA TYR A 214 13.05 9.61 2.71
C TYR A 214 14.15 9.55 1.65
N ASN A 215 15.37 9.93 2.03
CA ASN A 215 16.50 9.92 1.11
C ASN A 215 17.12 8.53 1.10
N LEU A 216 17.16 7.86 -0.06
CA LEU A 216 17.98 6.67 -0.24
C LEU A 216 19.45 7.10 -0.27
N THR A 217 20.27 6.48 0.57
CA THR A 217 21.69 6.82 0.75
C THR A 217 22.63 5.63 0.65
N ILE A 218 22.12 4.41 0.76
CA ILE A 218 22.92 3.20 0.61
C ILE A 218 23.11 2.91 -0.88
N SER A 219 24.26 3.28 -1.44
CA SER A 219 24.55 3.00 -2.85
C SER A 219 24.75 1.51 -3.10
N GLY A 220 24.26 1.05 -4.25
CA GLY A 220 24.35 -0.32 -4.76
C GLY A 220 23.83 -0.32 -6.19
N SER A 221 24.15 -1.36 -6.95
CA SER A 221 23.57 -1.59 -8.27
C SER A 221 23.46 -3.07 -8.53
N ASP A 222 22.44 -3.49 -9.27
CA ASP A 222 22.18 -4.88 -9.66
C ASP A 222 22.00 -5.81 -8.43
N GLU A 223 21.23 -5.36 -7.44
CA GLU A 223 20.90 -6.10 -6.21
C GLU A 223 19.38 -6.20 -6.07
N ASP A 224 18.83 -7.39 -5.82
CA ASP A 224 17.39 -7.66 -5.87
C ASP A 224 16.76 -8.00 -4.49
N ALA A 225 17.40 -7.60 -3.39
CA ALA A 225 16.92 -7.85 -2.01
C ALA A 225 16.78 -6.55 -1.19
N SER A 226 16.77 -5.39 -1.85
CA SER A 226 16.59 -4.05 -1.28
C SER A 226 17.63 -3.67 -0.23
N ALA A 227 18.74 -4.40 -0.11
CA ALA A 227 19.78 -4.14 0.87
C ALA A 227 20.58 -2.87 0.53
N THR A 228 20.67 -2.54 -0.75
CA THR A 228 21.43 -1.41 -1.30
C THR A 228 20.78 -0.90 -2.59
N GLY A 229 21.09 0.32 -3.01
CA GLY A 229 20.55 0.87 -4.25
C GLY A 229 19.06 1.20 -4.12
N ASP A 230 18.30 0.74 -5.10
CA ASP A 230 16.85 0.88 -5.17
C ASP A 230 16.11 0.07 -4.09
N LEU A 231 14.78 0.18 -4.11
CA LEU A 231 13.87 -0.59 -3.30
C LEU A 231 13.20 -1.65 -4.20
N ASP A 232 13.60 -2.89 -4.04
CA ASP A 232 13.02 -4.02 -4.78
C ASP A 232 11.70 -4.47 -4.20
N ILE A 233 10.74 -4.78 -5.06
CA ILE A 233 9.50 -5.45 -4.71
C ILE A 233 9.54 -6.85 -5.33
N VAL A 234 9.51 -7.88 -4.50
CA VAL A 234 9.70 -9.27 -4.93
C VAL A 234 8.39 -10.07 -4.89
N ALA A 235 8.21 -11.01 -5.82
CA ALA A 235 7.01 -11.86 -5.87
C ALA A 235 6.87 -12.83 -4.67
N GLY A 236 7.92 -12.97 -3.85
CA GLY A 236 7.85 -13.70 -2.59
C GLY A 236 7.06 -12.94 -1.52
N GLY A 237 6.99 -11.61 -1.63
CA GLY A 237 6.12 -10.74 -0.85
C GLY A 237 4.69 -10.76 -1.37
N GLY A 238 3.70 -10.43 -0.52
CA GLY A 238 2.36 -10.10 -1.01
C GLY A 238 2.33 -8.71 -1.67
N GLU A 239 1.14 -8.16 -1.86
CA GLU A 239 0.99 -6.81 -2.42
C GLU A 239 1.51 -5.76 -1.44
N ILE A 240 2.51 -4.97 -1.85
CA ILE A 240 3.08 -3.91 -1.00
C ILE A 240 2.39 -2.59 -1.35
N THR A 241 1.81 -1.94 -0.35
CA THR A 241 1.23 -0.60 -0.46
C THR A 241 2.08 0.41 0.29
N VAL A 242 2.69 1.36 -0.41
CA VAL A 242 3.41 2.49 0.18
C VAL A 242 2.53 3.73 0.09
N ILE A 243 2.16 4.27 1.25
CA ILE A 243 1.17 5.36 1.35
C ILE A 243 1.61 6.47 2.28
N SER A 244 1.30 7.72 1.91
CA SER A 244 1.32 8.84 2.85
C SER A 244 -0.08 9.22 3.32
N GLU A 245 -0.37 9.11 4.62
CA GLU A 245 -1.73 9.29 5.17
C GLU A 245 -2.15 10.76 5.43
N GLY A 246 -1.53 11.75 4.75
CA GLY A 246 -1.85 13.18 4.93
C GLY A 246 -2.22 13.91 3.63
N GLU A 247 -2.39 15.23 3.73
CA GLU A 247 -2.67 16.08 2.56
C GLU A 247 -1.43 16.31 1.67
N GLU A 248 -0.24 16.11 2.23
CA GLU A 248 1.05 16.27 1.53
C GLU A 248 1.63 14.91 1.15
N GLN A 249 2.23 14.82 -0.03
CA GLN A 249 2.94 13.63 -0.47
C GLN A 249 4.21 13.44 0.37
N ALA A 250 4.51 12.21 0.78
CA ALA A 250 5.85 11.85 1.23
C ALA A 250 6.79 11.72 0.03
N VAL A 251 8.02 12.18 0.14
CA VAL A 251 9.01 12.15 -0.94
C VAL A 251 9.98 10.99 -0.72
N ILE A 252 10.17 10.14 -1.72
CA ILE A 252 11.18 9.09 -1.77
C ILE A 252 12.21 9.53 -2.80
N ASP A 253 13.40 9.92 -2.33
CA ASP A 253 14.43 10.58 -3.13
C ASP A 253 15.70 9.74 -3.21
N ALA A 254 16.09 9.33 -4.41
CA ALA A 254 17.33 8.60 -4.67
C ALA A 254 18.57 9.50 -4.80
N GLY A 255 18.45 10.82 -4.62
CA GLY A 255 19.56 11.76 -4.48
C GLY A 255 20.14 12.31 -5.79
N GLY A 256 19.53 11.98 -6.93
CA GLY A 256 19.90 12.47 -8.25
C GLY A 256 21.27 11.96 -8.73
N GLU A 257 21.96 12.79 -9.51
CA GLU A 257 23.26 12.47 -10.11
C GLU A 257 24.39 12.19 -9.10
N THR A 258 24.21 12.62 -7.84
CA THR A 258 25.16 12.38 -6.73
C THR A 258 24.63 11.39 -5.69
N GLY A 259 23.46 10.80 -5.96
CA GLY A 259 22.75 9.92 -5.05
C GLY A 259 23.24 8.47 -5.13
N ILE A 260 22.31 7.53 -5.00
CA ILE A 260 22.62 6.09 -4.98
C ILE A 260 23.16 5.55 -6.32
N GLY A 261 22.96 6.28 -7.42
CA GLY A 261 23.37 5.87 -8.76
C GLY A 261 22.54 4.72 -9.33
N ASP A 262 21.34 4.53 -8.80
CA ASP A 262 20.34 3.57 -9.23
C ASP A 262 18.97 4.24 -9.36
N ARG A 263 17.95 3.45 -9.71
CA ARG A 263 16.54 3.84 -9.70
C ARG A 263 16.00 3.98 -8.27
N VAL A 264 14.72 4.34 -8.13
CA VAL A 264 14.07 4.38 -6.81
C VAL A 264 13.43 3.03 -6.47
N PHE A 265 12.68 2.45 -7.42
CA PHE A 265 12.02 1.16 -7.25
C PHE A 265 12.28 0.22 -8.43
N ASP A 266 12.50 -1.06 -8.14
CA ASP A 266 12.37 -2.18 -9.08
C ASP A 266 11.22 -3.09 -8.68
N VAL A 267 10.24 -3.23 -9.55
CA VAL A 267 9.10 -4.14 -9.35
C VAL A 267 9.34 -5.38 -10.20
N LEU A 268 9.77 -6.46 -9.56
CA LEU A 268 10.13 -7.70 -10.24
C LEU A 268 8.89 -8.41 -10.84
N GLU A 269 9.14 -9.38 -11.71
CA GLU A 269 8.07 -10.20 -12.31
C GLU A 269 7.16 -10.81 -11.23
N ASP A 270 5.85 -10.80 -11.47
CA ASP A 270 4.78 -11.23 -10.55
C ASP A 270 4.63 -10.45 -9.23
N ALA A 271 5.49 -9.46 -8.94
CA ALA A 271 5.33 -8.57 -7.79
C ALA A 271 4.23 -7.52 -8.02
N VAL A 272 3.63 -7.02 -6.93
CA VAL A 272 2.61 -5.97 -6.98
C VAL A 272 2.96 -4.84 -6.01
N LEU A 273 3.12 -3.63 -6.56
CA LEU A 273 3.37 -2.41 -5.80
C LEU A 273 2.21 -1.42 -5.97
N GLN A 274 1.67 -0.92 -4.87
CA GLN A 274 0.78 0.24 -4.83
C GLN A 274 1.52 1.44 -4.25
N LEU A 275 1.51 2.55 -4.99
CA LEU A 275 2.04 3.85 -4.59
C LEU A 275 0.88 4.83 -4.47
N GLU A 276 0.62 5.31 -3.27
CA GLU A 276 -0.49 6.21 -2.98
C GLU A 276 -0.01 7.47 -2.28
N ASN A 277 -0.26 8.64 -2.88
CA ASN A 277 0.11 9.93 -2.29
C ASN A 277 1.61 10.05 -1.97
N VAL A 278 2.48 9.65 -2.90
CA VAL A 278 3.94 9.77 -2.76
C VAL A 278 4.57 10.49 -3.96
N GLU A 279 5.73 11.11 -3.74
CA GLU A 279 6.62 11.61 -4.79
C GLU A 279 7.83 10.67 -4.93
N ILE A 280 8.09 10.19 -6.15
CA ILE A 280 9.26 9.39 -6.51
C ILE A 280 10.22 10.25 -7.33
N THR A 281 11.41 10.49 -6.79
CA THR A 281 12.36 11.43 -7.39
C THR A 281 13.82 11.02 -7.23
N GLY A 282 14.69 11.71 -7.98
CA GLY A 282 16.13 11.60 -7.86
C GLY A 282 16.73 10.27 -8.34
N GLY A 283 15.95 9.35 -8.90
CA GLY A 283 16.50 8.10 -9.42
C GLY A 283 17.29 8.33 -10.70
N VAL A 284 18.52 7.83 -10.74
CA VAL A 284 19.45 8.02 -11.86
C VAL A 284 20.13 6.71 -12.20
N VAL A 285 19.73 6.09 -13.31
CA VAL A 285 20.44 4.92 -13.84
C VAL A 285 21.52 5.36 -14.82
N GLY A 286 22.76 5.03 -14.47
CA GLY A 286 23.98 5.31 -15.22
C GLY A 286 24.34 4.24 -16.26
N PHE A 287 25.63 4.12 -16.60
CA PHE A 287 26.14 3.14 -17.55
C PHE A 287 26.18 1.74 -16.91
N VAL A 288 25.03 1.08 -16.83
CA VAL A 288 24.93 -0.33 -16.41
C VAL A 288 25.41 -1.24 -17.55
N THR A 289 26.13 -2.30 -17.20
CA THR A 289 26.69 -3.23 -18.19
C THR A 289 25.64 -4.15 -18.81
N ASN A 290 24.43 -4.20 -18.22
CA ASN A 290 23.25 -4.89 -18.73
C ASN A 290 22.20 -3.88 -19.20
N VAL A 291 21.91 -3.90 -20.49
CA VAL A 291 20.96 -2.98 -21.16
C VAL A 291 19.49 -3.29 -20.87
N SER A 292 19.19 -4.27 -20.01
CA SER A 292 17.86 -4.62 -19.52
C SER A 292 17.35 -3.71 -18.40
N ASP A 293 18.25 -2.97 -17.78
CA ASP A 293 17.99 -2.23 -16.54
C ASP A 293 17.77 -0.78 -16.94
N SER A 294 16.52 -0.37 -16.87
CA SER A 294 16.04 0.76 -17.64
C SER A 294 14.84 1.30 -16.90
N GLY A 295 14.92 2.55 -16.43
CA GLY A 295 13.94 3.17 -15.54
C GLY A 295 14.66 4.06 -14.53
N GLY A 296 14.61 5.39 -14.66
CA GLY A 296 15.24 6.28 -13.68
C GLY A 296 14.48 6.28 -12.36
N GLY A 297 13.15 6.43 -12.39
CA GLY A 297 12.32 6.40 -11.19
C GLY A 297 11.91 4.98 -10.82
N ILE A 298 11.12 4.36 -11.71
CA ILE A 298 10.52 3.04 -11.51
C ILE A 298 10.84 2.13 -12.70
N GLN A 299 11.39 0.96 -12.41
CA GLN A 299 11.37 -0.19 -13.31
C GLN A 299 10.24 -1.12 -12.92
N ASN A 300 9.43 -1.57 -13.89
CA ASN A 300 8.29 -2.43 -13.62
C ASN A 300 8.22 -3.62 -14.59
N TYR A 301 8.51 -4.80 -14.09
CA TYR A 301 8.26 -6.10 -14.73
C TYR A 301 7.04 -6.83 -14.14
N GLY A 302 6.60 -6.46 -12.94
CA GLY A 302 5.37 -6.93 -12.31
C GLY A 302 4.16 -6.03 -12.60
N THR A 303 3.47 -5.64 -11.53
CA THR A 303 2.36 -4.68 -11.56
C THR A 303 2.64 -3.50 -10.65
N VAL A 304 2.54 -2.28 -11.18
CA VAL A 304 2.58 -1.05 -10.39
C VAL A 304 1.27 -0.29 -10.53
N ASN A 305 0.67 0.05 -9.39
CA ASN A 305 -0.51 0.90 -9.29
C ASN A 305 -0.08 2.23 -8.66
N ILE A 306 -0.25 3.33 -9.39
CA ILE A 306 0.20 4.67 -8.98
C ILE A 306 -1.04 5.55 -8.90
N SER A 307 -1.40 6.00 -7.70
CA SER A 307 -2.55 6.85 -7.46
C SER A 307 -2.17 8.10 -6.68
N ASN A 308 -2.73 9.25 -7.07
CA ASN A 308 -2.50 10.54 -6.39
C ASN A 308 -1.01 10.86 -6.14
N SER A 309 -0.13 10.44 -7.05
CA SER A 309 1.32 10.44 -6.83
C SER A 309 2.07 11.26 -7.88
N THR A 310 3.30 11.63 -7.58
CA THR A 310 4.19 12.36 -8.49
C THR A 310 5.42 11.53 -8.82
N ILE A 311 5.76 11.40 -10.09
CA ILE A 311 7.04 10.81 -10.54
C ILE A 311 7.83 11.92 -11.24
N SER A 312 8.90 12.41 -10.62
CA SER A 312 9.58 13.64 -11.04
C SER A 312 11.09 13.58 -10.94
N GLY A 313 11.78 14.35 -11.78
CA GLY A 313 13.23 14.56 -11.64
C GLY A 313 14.09 13.30 -11.83
N ASN A 314 13.53 12.22 -12.37
CA ASN A 314 14.25 10.97 -12.57
C ASN A 314 14.93 10.91 -13.95
N SER A 315 16.06 10.19 -14.04
CA SER A 315 16.92 10.19 -15.22
C SER A 315 17.38 8.78 -15.63
N ALA A 316 17.19 8.42 -16.90
CA ALA A 316 17.81 7.23 -17.50
C ALA A 316 18.81 7.67 -18.58
N THR A 317 20.06 7.85 -18.17
CA THR A 317 21.11 8.49 -18.99
C THR A 317 21.65 7.59 -20.10
N PHE A 318 21.44 6.27 -19.98
CA PHE A 318 21.82 5.26 -20.97
C PHE A 318 20.70 4.20 -21.11
N GLY A 319 20.77 3.38 -22.16
CA GLY A 319 19.80 2.29 -22.38
C GLY A 319 18.53 2.70 -23.14
N PHE A 320 17.51 1.84 -23.08
CA PHE A 320 16.25 1.99 -23.80
C PHE A 320 15.05 2.31 -22.87
N GLY A 321 15.30 2.60 -21.60
CA GLY A 321 14.28 2.85 -20.58
C GLY A 321 13.61 4.21 -20.58
N GLY A 322 12.63 4.34 -19.69
CA GLY A 322 11.98 5.61 -19.37
C GLY A 322 12.70 6.35 -18.25
N GLY A 323 12.69 7.68 -18.26
CA GLY A 323 13.28 8.49 -17.19
C GLY A 323 12.46 8.38 -15.92
N GLY A 324 11.15 8.58 -16.03
CA GLY A 324 10.21 8.37 -14.93
C GLY A 324 9.91 6.90 -14.72
N ILE A 325 9.29 6.27 -15.72
CA ILE A 325 8.80 4.88 -15.64
C ILE A 325 9.25 4.08 -16.85
N SER A 326 9.79 2.89 -16.61
CA SER A 326 10.02 1.88 -17.63
C SER A 326 9.15 0.66 -17.34
N ASN A 327 8.17 0.42 -18.20
CA ASN A 327 7.13 -0.57 -17.98
C ASN A 327 7.27 -1.75 -18.95
N GLY A 328 7.75 -2.88 -18.45
CA GLY A 328 7.69 -4.20 -19.10
C GLY A 328 6.44 -5.00 -18.71
N GLY A 329 5.88 -4.76 -17.52
CA GLY A 329 4.68 -5.39 -16.98
C GLY A 329 3.40 -4.56 -17.15
N THR A 330 2.64 -4.40 -16.07
CA THR A 330 1.41 -3.58 -16.05
C THR A 330 1.57 -2.35 -15.17
N ALA A 331 1.37 -1.16 -15.74
CA ALA A 331 1.33 0.10 -15.00
C ALA A 331 -0.09 0.69 -15.04
N ASN A 332 -0.72 0.84 -13.88
CA ASN A 332 -2.00 1.51 -13.72
C ASN A 332 -1.76 2.86 -13.04
N ILE A 333 -2.06 3.96 -13.72
CA ILE A 333 -1.69 5.31 -13.32
C ILE A 333 -2.97 6.16 -13.29
N SER A 334 -3.38 6.60 -12.11
CA SER A 334 -4.57 7.42 -11.91
C SER A 334 -4.28 8.67 -11.10
N ASP A 335 -4.88 9.79 -11.50
CA ASP A 335 -4.84 11.05 -10.72
C ASP A 335 -3.41 11.47 -10.34
N SER A 336 -2.44 11.18 -11.23
CA SER A 336 -1.01 11.29 -10.93
C SER A 336 -0.30 12.23 -11.92
N ASN A 337 0.88 12.71 -11.53
CA ASN A 337 1.71 13.58 -12.36
C ASN A 337 3.07 12.94 -12.64
N ILE A 338 3.46 12.88 -13.91
CA ILE A 338 4.77 12.37 -14.35
C ILE A 338 5.47 13.50 -15.06
N SER A 339 6.43 14.15 -14.39
CA SER A 339 6.97 15.41 -14.89
C SER A 339 8.44 15.68 -14.63
N GLY A 340 9.10 16.37 -15.57
CA GLY A 340 10.50 16.75 -15.40
C GLY A 340 11.46 15.56 -15.39
N ASN A 341 11.05 14.41 -15.93
CA ASN A 341 11.91 13.24 -16.07
C ASN A 341 12.65 13.28 -17.41
N SER A 342 13.83 12.65 -17.46
CA SER A 342 14.72 12.69 -18.62
C SER A 342 15.22 11.30 -19.00
N ALA A 343 15.28 10.99 -20.29
CA ALA A 343 15.97 9.78 -20.74
C ALA A 343 16.51 9.91 -22.16
N VAL A 344 17.37 8.96 -22.52
CA VAL A 344 17.76 8.78 -23.92
C VAL A 344 16.55 8.36 -24.76
N ASN A 345 15.72 7.43 -24.27
CA ASN A 345 14.58 6.94 -25.03
C ASN A 345 13.30 7.75 -24.78
N ALA A 346 12.69 7.58 -23.59
CA ALA A 346 11.45 8.25 -23.19
C ALA A 346 11.61 9.00 -21.87
N GLY A 347 11.49 10.33 -21.86
CA GLY A 347 11.62 11.11 -20.63
C GLY A 347 10.61 10.67 -19.56
N GLY A 348 9.33 10.65 -19.90
CA GLY A 348 8.26 10.24 -18.98
C GLY A 348 8.15 8.72 -18.84
N ILE A 349 7.52 8.07 -19.83
CA ILE A 349 7.17 6.65 -19.78
C ILE A 349 7.70 5.91 -21.01
N SER A 350 8.48 4.85 -20.80
CA SER A 350 8.77 3.84 -21.82
C SER A 350 7.88 2.63 -21.57
N ASN A 351 6.99 2.29 -22.50
CA ASN A 351 6.00 1.23 -22.34
C ASN A 351 6.23 0.09 -23.33
N GLY A 352 6.76 -1.03 -22.83
CA GLY A 352 6.81 -2.32 -23.52
C GLY A 352 5.62 -3.25 -23.18
N GLY A 353 5.01 -3.07 -22.01
CA GLY A 353 3.87 -3.85 -21.52
C GLY A 353 2.51 -3.16 -21.69
N ILE A 354 1.72 -3.11 -20.62
CA ILE A 354 0.41 -2.45 -20.58
C ILE A 354 0.48 -1.21 -19.68
N ALA A 355 0.15 -0.05 -20.22
CA ALA A 355 0.01 1.20 -19.47
C ALA A 355 -1.45 1.68 -19.53
N ASN A 356 -2.12 1.71 -18.38
CA ASN A 356 -3.46 2.28 -18.21
C ASN A 356 -3.33 3.62 -17.50
N ILE A 357 -3.63 4.72 -18.19
CA ILE A 357 -3.38 6.08 -17.71
C ILE A 357 -4.69 6.86 -17.71
N SER A 358 -5.17 7.25 -16.54
CA SER A 358 -6.43 7.99 -16.38
C SER A 358 -6.26 9.23 -15.52
N ASN A 359 -6.94 10.32 -15.86
CA ASN A 359 -6.97 11.56 -15.06
C ASN A 359 -5.58 12.08 -14.68
N SER A 360 -4.57 11.80 -15.52
CA SER A 360 -3.17 12.02 -15.16
C SER A 360 -2.52 13.04 -16.08
N THR A 361 -1.43 13.65 -15.60
CA THR A 361 -0.65 14.62 -16.36
C THR A 361 0.75 14.08 -16.63
N ILE A 362 1.19 14.13 -17.88
CA ILE A 362 2.54 13.75 -18.31
C ILE A 362 3.15 14.97 -18.98
N SER A 363 4.03 15.67 -18.25
CA SER A 363 4.44 17.01 -18.68
C SER A 363 5.90 17.37 -18.43
N GLY A 364 6.45 18.24 -19.29
CA GLY A 364 7.81 18.75 -19.07
C GLY A 364 8.91 17.69 -19.09
N ASN A 365 8.65 16.51 -19.64
CA ASN A 365 9.65 15.45 -19.74
C ASN A 365 10.55 15.66 -20.96
N LEU A 366 11.79 15.15 -20.90
CA LEU A 366 12.83 15.31 -21.92
C LEU A 366 13.24 13.94 -22.48
N GLY A 367 13.19 13.78 -23.80
CA GLY A 367 13.64 12.57 -24.49
C GLY A 367 14.53 12.89 -25.68
N SER A 368 15.66 12.19 -25.84
CA SER A 368 16.57 12.51 -26.95
C SER A 368 16.30 11.70 -28.23
N SER A 369 15.93 10.43 -28.09
CA SER A 369 15.90 9.49 -29.22
C SER A 369 14.52 9.22 -29.77
N TYR A 370 13.48 9.08 -28.95
CA TYR A 370 12.18 8.58 -29.42
C TYR A 370 11.01 9.47 -29.04
N ALA A 371 10.59 9.41 -27.78
CA ALA A 371 9.52 10.21 -27.23
C ALA A 371 10.03 11.03 -26.05
N ALA A 372 9.40 12.15 -25.73
CA ALA A 372 9.69 12.83 -24.47
C ALA A 372 8.64 12.50 -23.41
N GLY A 373 7.36 12.45 -23.78
CA GLY A 373 6.27 12.00 -22.92
C GLY A 373 6.20 10.48 -22.82
N ILE A 374 5.74 9.80 -23.88
CA ILE A 374 5.48 8.35 -23.87
C ILE A 374 6.08 7.67 -25.12
N ASP A 375 7.02 6.71 -24.97
CA ASP A 375 7.37 5.74 -26.02
C ASP A 375 6.50 4.50 -25.81
N ASN A 376 5.56 4.22 -26.70
CA ASN A 376 4.65 3.09 -26.60
C ASN A 376 4.96 2.01 -27.65
N ARG A 377 5.47 0.87 -27.18
CA ARG A 377 5.69 -0.35 -27.99
C ARG A 377 4.69 -1.46 -27.64
N GLY A 378 4.08 -1.40 -26.46
CA GLY A 378 3.02 -2.28 -26.00
C GLY A 378 1.61 -1.71 -26.21
N ILE A 379 0.80 -1.71 -25.14
CA ILE A 379 -0.56 -1.17 -25.13
C ILE A 379 -0.61 0.03 -24.19
N ALA A 380 -1.03 1.19 -24.70
CA ALA A 380 -1.31 2.38 -23.91
C ALA A 380 -2.80 2.73 -24.00
N ASN A 381 -3.50 2.65 -22.86
CA ASN A 381 -4.89 3.09 -22.72
C ASN A 381 -4.89 4.42 -21.96
N ILE A 382 -5.21 5.52 -22.64
CA ILE A 382 -5.11 6.88 -22.11
C ILE A 382 -6.49 7.52 -22.12
N SER A 383 -6.99 7.92 -20.96
CA SER A 383 -8.30 8.54 -20.80
C SER A 383 -8.29 9.75 -19.88
N ASN A 384 -8.99 10.83 -20.25
CA ASN A 384 -9.12 12.04 -19.43
C ASN A 384 -7.77 12.62 -18.95
N SER A 385 -6.71 12.43 -19.74
CA SER A 385 -5.33 12.76 -19.33
C SER A 385 -4.76 13.90 -20.17
N THR A 386 -3.71 14.54 -19.67
CA THR A 386 -2.99 15.62 -20.37
C THR A 386 -1.54 15.21 -20.62
N ILE A 387 -1.10 15.23 -21.87
CA ILE A 387 0.29 15.02 -22.27
C ILE A 387 0.78 16.33 -22.87
N SER A 388 1.57 17.11 -22.12
CA SER A 388 1.90 18.47 -22.55
C SER A 388 3.28 18.99 -22.19
N GLY A 389 3.85 19.85 -23.04
CA GLY A 389 5.11 20.51 -22.74
C GLY A 389 6.31 19.56 -22.72
N ASN A 390 6.18 18.36 -23.29
CA ASN A 390 7.29 17.42 -23.39
C ASN A 390 8.21 17.83 -24.57
N LEU A 391 9.51 17.63 -24.41
CA LEU A 391 10.53 18.08 -25.37
C LEU A 391 11.35 16.89 -25.88
N GLY A 392 11.13 16.51 -27.14
CA GLY A 392 11.86 15.45 -27.83
C GLY A 392 12.92 16.03 -28.77
N SER A 393 14.09 15.41 -28.95
CA SER A 393 15.01 15.86 -30.03
C SER A 393 14.79 15.18 -31.38
N SER A 394 14.15 14.01 -31.42
CA SER A 394 13.99 13.20 -32.63
C SER A 394 12.52 13.03 -33.04
N TYR A 395 11.92 11.84 -32.84
CA TYR A 395 10.67 11.45 -33.52
C TYR A 395 9.43 12.17 -32.99
N ALA A 396 9.00 11.87 -31.77
CA ALA A 396 7.82 12.46 -31.16
C ALA A 396 8.18 13.15 -29.85
N ALA A 397 7.38 14.15 -29.47
CA ALA A 397 7.51 14.76 -28.16
C ALA A 397 6.42 14.29 -27.20
N GLY A 398 5.16 14.26 -27.63
CA GLY A 398 4.05 13.77 -26.82
C GLY A 398 4.11 12.26 -26.69
N ILE A 399 3.78 11.54 -27.77
CA ILE A 399 3.69 10.08 -27.79
C ILE A 399 4.38 9.55 -29.06
N ASP A 400 5.39 8.70 -28.96
CA ASP A 400 5.81 7.85 -30.09
C ASP A 400 5.06 6.52 -29.97
N ASN A 401 4.16 6.21 -30.90
CA ASN A 401 3.38 4.97 -30.84
C ASN A 401 3.79 3.97 -31.92
N ARG A 402 4.37 2.84 -31.49
CA ARG A 402 4.70 1.66 -32.30
C ARG A 402 3.90 0.42 -31.92
N GLY A 403 3.14 0.49 -30.83
CA GLY A 403 2.17 -0.52 -30.42
C GLY A 403 0.73 -0.04 -30.62
N ILE A 404 -0.13 -0.27 -29.62
CA ILE A 404 -1.54 0.14 -29.62
C ILE A 404 -1.71 1.33 -28.67
N ALA A 405 -2.23 2.44 -29.17
CA ALA A 405 -2.63 3.58 -28.36
C ALA A 405 -4.15 3.82 -28.46
N ASN A 406 -4.87 3.58 -27.37
CA ASN A 406 -6.29 3.87 -27.22
C ASN A 406 -6.43 5.18 -26.43
N ILE A 407 -6.71 6.29 -27.12
CA ILE A 407 -6.75 7.61 -26.51
C ILE A 407 -8.17 8.18 -26.57
N SER A 408 -8.72 8.54 -25.41
CA SER A 408 -10.06 9.11 -25.29
C SER A 408 -10.06 10.30 -24.33
N ASN A 409 -10.85 11.35 -24.63
CA ASN A 409 -11.03 12.53 -23.77
C ASN A 409 -9.72 13.16 -23.25
N SER A 410 -8.63 13.01 -23.99
CA SER A 410 -7.29 13.42 -23.53
C SER A 410 -6.77 14.57 -24.37
N THR A 411 -5.92 15.39 -23.76
CA THR A 411 -5.28 16.55 -24.41
C THR A 411 -3.82 16.26 -24.68
N ILE A 412 -3.37 16.42 -25.92
CA ILE A 412 -1.95 16.33 -26.31
C ILE A 412 -1.57 17.67 -26.90
N SER A 413 -0.78 18.48 -26.19
CA SER A 413 -0.56 19.88 -26.56
C SER A 413 0.82 20.39 -26.18
N SER A 414 1.31 21.42 -26.88
CA SER A 414 2.57 22.10 -26.55
C SER A 414 3.81 21.21 -26.44
N ASN A 415 3.77 20.02 -27.05
CA ASN A 415 4.89 19.09 -27.13
C ASN A 415 5.72 19.44 -28.37
N SER A 416 7.04 19.40 -28.27
CA SER A 416 7.95 19.85 -29.36
C SER A 416 9.05 18.83 -29.65
N ALA A 417 9.13 18.36 -30.89
CA ALA A 417 10.25 17.57 -31.41
C ALA A 417 10.53 17.88 -32.89
N SER A 418 11.62 17.33 -33.43
CA SER A 418 12.06 17.57 -34.80
C SER A 418 11.10 17.01 -35.85
N PHE A 419 10.48 15.84 -35.62
CA PHE A 419 9.56 15.21 -36.59
C PHE A 419 8.08 15.39 -36.23
N GLY A 420 7.67 15.28 -34.96
CA GLY A 420 6.27 15.38 -34.55
C GLY A 420 6.08 15.87 -33.11
N GLY A 421 5.22 16.87 -32.90
CA GLY A 421 4.91 17.35 -31.55
C GLY A 421 3.93 16.42 -30.81
N GLY A 422 2.85 15.99 -31.46
CA GLY A 422 1.73 15.27 -30.85
C GLY A 422 1.95 13.77 -30.67
N ILE A 423 1.51 13.00 -31.67
CA ILE A 423 1.64 11.53 -31.79
C ILE A 423 2.42 11.24 -33.07
#